data_AF-C8NAU0-F1
#
_entry.id   AF-C8NAU0-F1
#
_cell.length_a   1.000
_cell.length_b   1.000
_cell.length_c   1.000
_cell.angle_alpha   90.00
_cell.angle_beta   90.00
_cell.angle_gamma   90.00
#
_symmetry.space_group_name_H-M   'P 1'
#
loop_
_entity.id
_entity.type
_entity.pdbx_description
1 polymer ?
#
loop_
_entity_poly.entity_id
_entity_poly.type
_entity_poly.pdbx_seq_one_letter_code
_entity_poly.pdbx_strand_id
1 'polypeptide(L)'
;MVDMELNINNDELGNNVSVAGQTSFTKNTSGVKTNVLVDNGETIVLGGVYKQRQTAKTEKVPLLGDIPVIGNAFKKNTRAFEKNEMLIFVTPRIVDKQLVDNDKFSSLRDR
;
A
#
# COMPACT_ATOMS: atom_id res chain seq x y z
N MET A 1 -3.97 26.84 -12.30
CA MET A 1 -3.43 26.42 -11.00
C MET A 1 -4.53 26.00 -10.03
N VAL A 2 -4.40 24.77 -9.52
CA VAL A 2 -5.27 24.14 -8.52
C VAL A 2 -4.36 23.69 -7.37
N ASP A 3 -4.72 24.08 -6.15
CA ASP A 3 -4.08 23.61 -4.92
C ASP A 3 -4.87 22.43 -4.35
N MET A 4 -4.19 21.32 -4.07
CA MET A 4 -4.80 20.11 -3.55
C MET A 4 -4.00 19.58 -2.36
N GLU A 5 -4.71 19.32 -1.26
CA GLU A 5 -4.22 18.53 -0.14
C GLU A 5 -4.66 17.07 -0.35
N LEU A 6 -3.68 16.16 -0.43
CA LEU A 6 -3.91 14.74 -0.64
C LEU A 6 -3.58 13.97 0.63
N ASN A 7 -4.53 13.15 1.08
CA ASN A 7 -4.34 12.19 2.16
C ASN A 7 -4.63 10.79 1.63
N ILE A 8 -3.59 10.01 1.43
CA ILE A 8 -3.67 8.68 0.82
C ILE A 8 -3.38 7.68 1.90
N ASN A 9 -4.28 6.70 2.11
CA ASN A 9 -4.08 5.61 3.06
C ASN A 9 -4.12 4.27 2.32
N ASN A 10 -3.12 3.44 2.54
CA ASN A 10 -3.07 2.05 2.10
C ASN A 10 -3.29 1.15 3.33
N ASP A 11 -4.42 0.47 3.35
CA ASP A 11 -4.84 -0.38 4.47
C ASP A 11 -4.68 -1.85 4.11
N GLU A 12 -3.81 -2.54 4.83
CA GLU A 12 -3.59 -3.98 4.74
C GLU A 12 -4.19 -4.66 5.98
N LEU A 13 -4.95 -5.75 5.78
CA LEU A 13 -5.30 -6.64 6.89
C LEU A 13 -4.04 -7.35 7.36
N GLY A 14 -3.74 -7.19 8.65
CA GLY A 14 -2.65 -7.86 9.36
C GLY A 14 -3.10 -9.20 9.94
N ASN A 15 -2.23 -9.78 10.76
CA ASN A 15 -2.40 -11.13 11.28
C ASN A 15 -3.68 -11.30 12.11
N ASN A 16 -4.24 -12.51 12.07
CA ASN A 16 -5.23 -12.98 13.02
C ASN A 16 -4.57 -13.04 14.41
N VAL A 17 -5.08 -12.25 15.35
CA VAL A 17 -4.67 -12.23 16.74
C VAL A 17 -5.83 -12.78 17.57
N SER A 18 -5.67 -13.99 18.09
CA SER A 18 -6.65 -14.60 18.98
C SER A 18 -6.26 -14.31 20.43
N VAL A 19 -7.06 -13.49 21.12
CA VAL A 19 -6.91 -13.26 22.57
C VAL A 19 -8.17 -13.80 23.26
N ALA A 20 -7.99 -14.74 24.19
CA ALA A 20 -9.07 -15.34 24.98
C ALA A 20 -10.25 -15.91 24.14
N GLY A 21 -9.96 -16.54 23.00
CA GLY A 21 -10.99 -17.18 22.15
C GLY A 21 -11.73 -16.24 21.18
N GLN A 22 -11.42 -14.94 21.19
CA GLN A 22 -11.90 -13.99 20.18
C GLN A 22 -10.80 -13.72 19.15
N THR A 23 -11.10 -13.95 17.88
CA THR A 23 -10.23 -13.61 16.75
C THR A 23 -10.39 -12.13 16.39
N SER A 24 -9.32 -11.34 16.55
CA SER A 24 -9.24 -9.96 16.08
C SER A 24 -8.25 -9.85 14.93
N PHE A 25 -8.50 -8.94 13.99
CA PHE A 25 -7.57 -8.65 12.90
C PHE A 25 -6.74 -7.41 13.26
N THR A 26 -5.43 -7.50 13.10
CA THR A 26 -4.60 -6.28 13.14
C THR A 26 -4.79 -5.51 11.83
N LYS A 27 -4.78 -4.19 11.84
CA LYS A 27 -4.80 -3.36 10.61
C LYS A 27 -3.45 -2.66 10.47
N ASN A 28 -2.76 -2.90 9.37
CA ASN A 28 -1.57 -2.14 9.00
C ASN A 28 -1.98 -1.04 8.03
N THR A 29 -2.00 0.21 8.50
CA THR A 29 -2.23 1.38 7.64
C THR A 29 -0.90 2.04 7.30
N SER A 30 -0.72 2.41 6.04
CA SER A 30 0.44 3.18 5.55
C SER A 30 -0.10 4.34 4.74
N GLY A 31 0.12 5.58 5.20
CA GLY A 31 -0.44 6.75 4.55
C GLY A 31 0.60 7.81 4.21
N VAL A 32 0.28 8.63 3.21
CA VAL A 32 1.07 9.80 2.78
C VAL A 32 0.17 11.01 2.74
N LYS A 33 0.64 12.10 3.36
CA LYS A 33 0.01 13.41 3.30
C LYS A 33 0.89 14.36 2.51
N THR A 34 0.37 14.94 1.43
CA THR A 34 1.14 15.85 0.57
C THR A 34 0.27 16.97 0.02
N ASN A 35 0.87 18.16 -0.14
CA ASN A 35 0.24 19.29 -0.80
C ASN A 35 0.82 19.42 -2.21
N VAL A 36 -0.04 19.58 -3.19
CA VAL A 36 0.35 19.56 -4.60
C VAL A 36 -0.28 20.74 -5.31
N LEU A 37 0.55 21.42 -6.08
CA LEU A 37 0.16 22.56 -6.92
C LEU A 37 0.28 22.12 -8.37
N VAL A 38 -0.83 22.11 -9.09
CA VAL A 38 -0.89 21.58 -10.47
C VAL A 38 -1.79 22.42 -11.33
N ASP A 39 -1.51 22.42 -12.63
CA ASP A 39 -2.39 23.05 -13.60
C ASP A 39 -3.54 22.16 -14.03
N ASN A 40 -4.63 22.81 -14.45
CA ASN A 40 -5.85 22.12 -14.83
C ASN A 40 -5.61 21.24 -16.06
N GLY A 41 -5.89 19.95 -15.95
CA GLY A 41 -5.72 18.97 -17.02
C GLY A 41 -4.32 18.41 -17.15
N GLU A 42 -3.34 18.87 -16.36
CA GLU A 42 -1.98 18.32 -16.35
C GLU A 42 -1.87 17.16 -15.35
N THR A 43 -1.19 16.08 -15.73
CA THR A 43 -0.97 14.93 -14.85
C THR A 43 0.37 15.10 -14.14
N ILE A 44 0.35 15.14 -12.80
CA ILE A 44 1.56 15.08 -11.99
C ILE A 44 1.81 13.69 -11.45
N VAL A 45 3.09 13.31 -11.41
CA VAL A 45 3.57 12.11 -10.73
C VAL A 45 4.10 12.54 -9.36
N LEU A 46 3.46 12.08 -8.29
CA LEU A 46 3.83 12.49 -6.93
C LEU A 46 4.99 11.69 -6.33
N GLY A 47 5.53 10.72 -7.08
CA GLY A 47 6.53 9.79 -6.59
C GLY A 47 5.92 8.76 -5.63
N GLY A 48 6.57 7.61 -5.53
CA GLY A 48 5.97 6.42 -4.94
C GLY A 48 6.27 6.15 -3.47
N VAL A 49 5.35 5.44 -2.80
CA VAL A 49 5.66 4.80 -1.51
C VAL A 49 6.49 3.55 -1.79
N TYR A 50 7.77 3.59 -1.39
CA TYR A 50 8.69 2.47 -1.51
C TYR A 50 8.69 1.65 -0.21
N LYS A 51 8.15 0.44 -0.24
CA LYS A 51 8.13 -0.47 0.92
C LYS A 51 8.97 -1.71 0.62
N GLN A 52 10.08 -1.84 1.33
CA GLN A 52 10.93 -3.03 1.28
C GLN A 52 10.84 -3.76 2.63
N ARG A 53 10.44 -5.02 2.61
CA ARG A 53 10.41 -5.88 3.79
C ARG A 53 11.35 -7.06 3.59
N GLN A 54 12.32 -7.17 4.48
CA GLN A 54 13.24 -8.31 4.54
C GLN A 54 12.95 -9.10 5.83
N THR A 55 12.55 -10.36 5.67
CA THR A 55 12.30 -11.26 6.81
C THR A 55 13.33 -12.37 6.79
N ALA A 56 14.12 -12.48 7.86
CA ALA A 56 15.04 -13.58 8.08
C ALA A 56 14.57 -14.38 9.30
N LYS A 57 14.27 -15.66 9.10
CA LYS A 57 13.87 -16.60 10.15
C LYS A 57 14.84 -17.77 10.17
N THR A 58 15.40 -18.08 11.32
CA THR A 58 16.24 -19.27 11.53
C THR A 58 15.57 -20.14 12.56
N GLU A 59 15.12 -21.32 12.12
CA GLU A 59 14.64 -22.39 13.00
C GLU A 59 15.80 -23.37 13.20
N LYS A 60 16.12 -23.72 14.44
CA LYS A 60 17.22 -24.65 14.74
C LYS A 60 16.84 -25.62 15.83
N VAL A 61 17.35 -26.85 15.75
CA VAL A 61 17.26 -27.82 16.85
C VAL A 61 18.19 -27.37 17.97
N PRO A 62 17.72 -27.24 19.23
CA PRO A 62 18.59 -26.95 20.37
C PRO A 62 19.70 -28.00 20.49
N LEU A 63 20.89 -27.61 20.98
CA LEU A 63 22.13 -28.43 21.00
C LEU A 63 22.71 -28.73 19.60
N LEU A 64 21.98 -29.44 18.73
CA LEU A 64 22.51 -29.96 17.46
C LEU A 64 22.74 -28.88 16.40
N GLY A 65 21.93 -27.82 16.42
CA GLY A 65 22.08 -26.72 15.47
C GLY A 65 23.38 -25.96 15.64
N ASP A 66 23.97 -25.92 16.84
CA ASP A 66 25.14 -25.09 17.13
C ASP A 66 26.48 -25.81 16.96
N ILE A 67 26.46 -27.08 16.54
CA ILE A 67 27.67 -27.85 16.25
C ILE A 67 28.32 -27.31 14.97
N PRO A 68 29.61 -26.89 15.01
CA PRO A 68 30.34 -26.50 13.81
C PRO A 68 30.43 -27.67 12.82
N VAL A 69 30.49 -27.38 11.52
CA VAL A 69 30.52 -28.37 10.41
C VAL A 69 29.17 -29.04 10.10
N ILE A 70 28.48 -29.63 11.09
CA ILE A 70 27.24 -30.41 10.84
C ILE A 70 25.93 -29.70 11.21
N GLY A 71 25.99 -28.61 11.99
CA GLY A 71 24.81 -27.92 12.49
C GLY A 71 23.90 -27.34 11.41
N ASN A 72 24.38 -27.17 10.17
CA ASN A 72 23.56 -26.69 9.05
C ASN A 72 22.48 -27.70 8.62
N ALA A 73 22.69 -29.01 8.83
CA ALA A 73 21.67 -30.03 8.57
C ALA A 73 20.51 -29.98 9.57
N PHE A 74 20.72 -29.36 10.73
CA PHE A 74 19.74 -29.22 11.83
C PHE A 74 19.22 -27.78 11.96
N LYS A 75 19.45 -26.95 10.94
CA LYS A 75 19.01 -25.56 10.83
C LYS A 75 18.18 -25.38 9.56
N LYS A 76 17.06 -24.68 9.69
CA LYS A 76 16.25 -24.20 8.56
C LYS A 76 16.31 -22.68 8.54
N ASN A 77 16.92 -22.13 7.51
CA ASN A 77 16.96 -20.70 7.26
C ASN A 77 15.91 -20.34 6.22
N THR A 78 14.99 -19.45 6.56
CA THR A 78 14.01 -18.89 5.64
C THR A 78 14.32 -17.40 5.47
N ARG A 79 14.55 -16.99 4.23
CA ARG A 79 14.71 -15.58 3.84
C ARG A 79 13.57 -15.24 2.90
N ALA A 80 12.80 -14.21 3.23
CA ALA A 80 11.77 -13.66 2.36
C ALA A 80 12.10 -12.20 2.06
N PHE A 81 11.95 -11.83 0.79
CA PHE A 81 12.14 -10.49 0.29
C PHE A 81 10.86 -10.04 -0.40
N GLU A 82 10.24 -8.99 0.12
CA GLU A 82 8.99 -8.44 -0.40
C GLU A 82 9.22 -6.97 -0.76
N LYS A 83 8.84 -6.61 -2.00
CA LYS A 83 9.04 -5.28 -2.56
C LYS A 83 7.70 -4.79 -3.12
N ASN A 84 7.16 -3.73 -2.51
CA ASN A 84 5.93 -3.08 -2.97
C ASN A 84 6.26 -1.66 -3.43
N GLU A 85 6.02 -1.38 -4.71
CA GLU A 85 6.21 -0.08 -5.36
C GLU A 85 4.84 0.50 -5.72
N MET A 86 4.42 1.56 -5.03
CA MET A 86 3.17 2.24 -5.32
C MET A 86 3.43 3.56 -6.03
N LEU A 87 2.92 3.76 -7.25
CA LEU A 87 2.97 5.03 -7.97
C LEU A 87 1.62 5.73 -7.94
N ILE A 88 1.63 7.04 -7.68
CA ILE A 88 0.41 7.85 -7.58
C ILE A 88 0.44 8.91 -8.68
N PHE A 89 -0.61 8.89 -9.51
CA PHE A 89 -0.85 9.85 -10.59
C PHE A 89 -2.11 10.64 -10.28
N VAL A 90 -2.04 11.96 -10.41
CA VAL A 90 -3.19 12.84 -10.18
C VAL A 90 -3.31 13.82 -11.34
N THR A 91 -4.53 13.94 -11.88
CA THR A 91 -4.89 14.87 -12.96
C THR A 91 -6.09 15.69 -12.51
N PRO A 92 -5.93 16.94 -12.07
CA PRO A 92 -7.06 17.77 -11.71
C PRO A 92 -7.86 18.15 -12.96
N ARG A 93 -9.19 18.20 -12.84
CA ARG A 93 -10.09 18.70 -13.89
C ARG A 93 -11.09 19.68 -13.30
N ILE A 94 -11.02 20.94 -13.73
CA ILE A 94 -12.01 21.98 -13.46
C ILE A 94 -13.20 21.74 -14.39
N VAL A 95 -14.40 21.65 -13.83
CA VAL A 95 -15.63 21.47 -14.59
C VAL A 95 -16.61 22.60 -14.28
N ASP A 96 -17.20 23.18 -15.32
CA ASP A 96 -18.28 24.16 -15.17
C ASP A 96 -19.58 23.43 -14.85
N LYS A 97 -20.16 23.76 -13.69
CA LYS A 97 -21.35 23.10 -13.14
C LYS A 97 -22.53 23.07 -14.12
N GLN A 98 -22.70 24.13 -14.92
CA GLN A 98 -23.79 24.24 -15.90
C GLN A 98 -23.61 23.30 -17.11
N LEU A 99 -22.37 22.97 -17.49
CA LEU A 99 -22.11 22.07 -18.62
C LEU A 99 -22.25 20.60 -18.18
N VAL A 100 -21.81 20.26 -16.97
CA VAL A 100 -21.89 18.90 -16.42
C VAL A 100 -23.32 18.42 -16.27
N ASP A 101 -24.24 19.28 -15.82
CA ASP A 101 -25.64 18.88 -15.65
C ASP A 101 -26.30 18.58 -17.00
N ASN A 102 -26.04 19.39 -18.04
CA ASN A 102 -26.58 19.16 -19.39
C ASN A 102 -26.09 17.85 -20.02
N ASP A 103 -24.82 17.48 -19.84
CA ASP A 103 -24.25 16.22 -20.33
C ASP A 103 -24.85 14.98 -19.61
N LYS A 104 -25.23 15.13 -18.34
CA LYS A 104 -25.92 14.08 -17.60
C LYS A 104 -27.35 13.86 -18.12
N PHE A 105 -28.04 14.92 -18.54
CA PHE A 105 -29.39 14.80 -19.09
C PHE A 105 -29.40 14.33 -20.55
N SER A 106 -28.34 14.60 -21.34
CA SER A 106 -28.24 14.13 -22.73
C SER A 106 -28.01 12.62 -22.82
N SER A 107 -27.16 12.07 -21.95
CA SER A 107 -26.88 10.62 -21.87
C SER A 107 -28.05 9.76 -21.38
N LEU A 108 -29.06 10.38 -20.76
CA LEU A 108 -30.30 9.72 -20.32
C LEU A 108 -31.40 9.74 -21.38
N ARG A 109 -31.31 10.62 -22.38
CA ARG A 109 -32.30 10.72 -23.47
C ARG A 109 -31.98 9.79 -24.64
N ASP A 110 -30.76 9.26 -24.68
CA ASP A 110 -30.24 8.41 -25.76
C ASP A 110 -30.35 6.91 -25.45
N ARG A 111 -31.26 6.53 -24.54
CA ARG A 111 -31.60 5.14 -24.19
C ARG A 111 -33.07 4.86 -24.44
#